data_AF-A0A5U4UI86-F1
#
_entry.id   AF-A0A5U4UI86-F1
#
_cell.length_a   1.000
_cell.length_b   1.000
_cell.length_c   1.000
_cell.angle_alpha   90.00
_cell.angle_beta   90.00
_cell.angle_gamma   90.00
#
_symmetry.space_group_name_H-M   'P 1'
#
loop_
_entity.id
_entity.type
_entity.pdbx_description
1 polymer ?
#
loop_
_entity_poly.entity_id
_entity_poly.type
_entity_poly.pdbx_seq_one_letter_code
_entity_poly.pdbx_strand_id
1 'polypeptide(L)' 'MLSENAKDIPGFEGVYAVTEDGRVYSHSRVVKAAHGSTQLRKGRWLKPKINQGRVLYNIGAKWTFAHRIVAMELW' A
#
# COMPACT_ATOMS: atom_id res chain seq x y z
N MET A 1 9.86 10.16 -7.04
CA MET A 1 10.49 8.85 -7.33
C MET A 1 10.22 7.96 -6.14
N LEU A 2 9.65 6.77 -6.38
CA LEU A 2 9.71 5.69 -5.39
C LEU A 2 11.19 5.37 -5.17
N SER A 3 11.60 5.10 -3.93
CA SER A 3 12.95 4.60 -3.66
C SER A 3 13.20 3.37 -4.55
N GLU A 4 14.43 3.19 -5.04
CA GLU A 4 14.81 2.11 -5.96
C GLU A 4 14.43 0.69 -5.49
N ASN A 5 14.03 0.52 -4.22
CA ASN A 5 13.70 -0.76 -3.59
C ASN A 5 12.20 -0.97 -3.29
N ALA A 6 11.29 -0.21 -3.89
CA ALA A 6 9.84 -0.47 -3.73
C ALA A 6 9.33 -1.37 -4.86
N LYS A 7 8.66 -2.46 -4.50
CA LYS A 7 8.06 -3.42 -5.43
C LYS A 7 6.54 -3.46 -5.25
N ASP A 8 5.82 -3.88 -6.28
CA ASP A 8 4.35 -3.91 -6.25
C ASP A 8 3.83 -5.12 -5.47
N ILE A 9 2.93 -4.87 -4.51
CA ILE A 9 2.35 -5.92 -3.68
C ILE A 9 1.53 -6.87 -4.57
N PRO A 10 1.78 -8.20 -4.54
CA PRO A 10 1.04 -9.16 -5.34
C PRO A 10 -0.48 -9.07 -5.13
N GLY A 11 -1.24 -9.03 -6.23
CA GLY A 11 -2.69 -8.83 -6.25
C GLY A 11 -3.15 -7.37 -6.09
N PHE A 12 -2.20 -6.42 -6.00
CA PHE A 12 -2.44 -4.99 -5.91
C PHE A 12 -1.47 -4.18 -6.81
N GLU A 13 -1.07 -4.77 -7.93
CA GLU A 13 -0.14 -4.18 -8.90
C GLU A 13 -0.65 -2.82 -9.39
N GLY A 14 0.24 -1.82 -9.46
CA GLY A 14 -0.12 -0.44 -9.80
C GLY A 14 -1.03 0.27 -8.78
N VAL A 15 -1.38 -0.37 -7.65
CA VAL A 15 -2.21 0.20 -6.58
C VAL A 15 -1.38 0.48 -5.34
N TYR A 16 -0.59 -0.51 -4.91
CA TYR A 16 0.29 -0.41 -3.75
C TYR A 16 1.66 -1.03 -4.02
N ALA A 17 2.69 -0.40 -3.49
CA ALA A 17 4.05 -0.93 -3.47
C ALA A 17 4.57 -0.99 -2.03
N VAL A 18 5.47 -1.93 -1.75
CA VAL A 18 6.12 -2.11 -0.47
C VAL A 18 7.64 -2.10 -0.63
N THR A 19 8.34 -1.51 0.33
CA THR A 19 9.80 -1.55 0.44
C THR A 19 10.24 -2.72 1.33
N GLU A 20 11.49 -3.15 1.21
CA GLU A 20 12.05 -4.22 2.04
C GLU A 20 11.97 -3.93 3.57
N ASP A 21 12.04 -2.67 3.99
CA ASP A 21 11.86 -2.24 5.38
C ASP A 21 10.39 -2.18 5.83
N GLY A 22 9.45 -2.55 4.94
CA GLY A 22 8.03 -2.71 5.25
C GLY A 22 7.19 -1.44 5.17
N ARG A 23 7.69 -0.36 4.55
CA ARG A 23 6.88 0.83 4.27
C ARG A 23 6.02 0.59 3.03
N VAL A 24 4.77 1.03 3.09
CA VAL A 24 3.82 0.87 1.98
C VAL A 24 3.53 2.21 1.31
N TYR A 25 3.74 2.26 0.00
CA TYR A 25 3.34 3.35 -0.87
C TYR A 25 2.02 3.04 -1.57
N SER A 26 1.14 4.02 -1.66
CA SER A 26 -0.03 3.98 -2.54
C SER A 26 0.29 4.74 -3.81
N HIS A 27 0.12 4.09 -4.96
CA HIS A 27 0.29 4.74 -6.26
C HIS A 27 -0.79 5.78 -6.54
N SER A 28 -0.43 6.74 -7.39
CA SER A 28 -1.41 7.69 -7.94
C SER A 28 -2.37 6.94 -8.86
N ARG A 29 -3.68 7.08 -8.65
CA ARG A 29 -4.69 6.47 -9.52
C ARG A 29 -5.98 7.26 -9.53
N VAL A 30 -6.72 7.17 -10.62
CA VAL A 30 -8.09 7.67 -10.69
C VAL A 30 -9.01 6.58 -10.15
N VAL A 31 -9.85 6.92 -9.16
CA VAL A 31 -10.85 6.01 -8.61
C VAL A 31 -12.24 6.52 -8.89
N LYS A 32 -13.20 5.60 -9.10
CA LYS A 32 -14.61 5.94 -9.08
C LYS A 32 -15.01 6.30 -7.65
N ALA A 33 -15.55 7.49 -7.48
CA ALA A 33 -16.11 7.98 -6.24
C ALA A 33 -17.65 7.83 -6.27
N ALA A 34 -18.31 8.34 -5.23
CA ALA A 34 -19.76 8.27 -5.13
C ALA A 34 -20.44 8.92 -6.35
N HIS A 35 -21.62 8.40 -6.70
CA HIS A 35 -22.49 8.93 -7.77
C HIS A 35 -21.81 9.03 -9.15
N GLY A 36 -20.89 8.13 -9.47
CA GLY A 36 -20.25 8.06 -10.79
C GLY A 36 -19.16 9.10 -11.04
N SER A 37 -18.88 9.97 -10.07
CA SER A 37 -17.76 10.90 -10.14
C SER A 37 -16.41 10.16 -10.12
N THR A 38 -15.36 10.80 -10.63
CA THR A 38 -13.99 10.27 -10.53
C THR A 38 -13.14 11.18 -9.66
N GLN A 39 -12.21 10.60 -8.91
CA GLN A 39 -11.27 11.33 -8.08
C GLN A 39 -9.85 10.86 -8.33
N LEU A 40 -8.94 11.80 -8.52
CA LEU A 40 -7.51 11.52 -8.51
C LEU A 40 -7.06 11.29 -7.07
N ARG A 41 -6.66 10.06 -6.76
CA ARG A 41 -5.91 9.76 -5.54
C ARG A 41 -4.44 9.97 -5.85
N LYS A 42 -3.86 11.04 -5.30
CA LYS A 42 -2.41 11.27 -5.39
C LYS A 42 -1.67 10.21 -4.60
N GLY A 43 -0.57 9.75 -5.17
CA GLY A 43 0.31 8.78 -4.55
C GLY A 43 0.93 9.33 -3.27
N ARG A 44 1.08 8.45 -2.27
CA ARG A 44 1.60 8.81 -0.95
C ARG A 44 2.07 7.58 -0.20
N TRP A 45 3.00 7.78 0.72
CA TRP A 45 3.28 6.82 1.77
C TRP A 45 2.06 6.67 2.67
N LEU A 46 1.65 5.44 2.94
CA LEU A 46 0.55 5.18 3.86
C LEU A 46 1.01 5.45 5.30
N LYS A 47 0.09 5.99 6.11
CA LYS A 47 0.31 6.09 7.56
C LYS A 47 -0.04 4.75 8.19
N PRO A 48 0.91 4.05 8.85
CA PRO A 48 0.60 2.80 9.52
C PRO A 48 -0.24 3.01 10.78
N LYS A 49 -0.89 1.94 11.22
CA LYS A 49 -1.37 1.77 12.59
C LYS A 49 -0.38 0.87 13.34
N ILE A 50 -0.13 1.18 14.60
CA ILE A 50 0.63 0.31 15.50
C ILE A 50 -0.35 -0.39 16.42
N ASN A 51 -0.25 -1.71 16.53
CA ASN A 51 -1.02 -2.52 17.47
C ASN A 51 -0.10 -3.51 18.18
N GLN A 52 0.04 -3.38 19.51
CA GLN A 52 0.92 -4.23 20.33
C GLN A 52 2.35 -4.34 19.75
N GLY A 53 2.94 -3.21 19.35
CA GLY A 53 4.29 -3.16 18.75
C GLY A 53 4.38 -3.63 17.30
N ARG A 54 3.28 -4.09 16.69
CA ARG A 54 3.25 -4.55 15.29
C ARG A 54 2.70 -3.46 14.38
N VAL A 55 3.31 -3.30 13.21
CA VAL A 55 2.90 -2.33 12.18
C VAL A 55 1.84 -2.93 11.26
N LEU A 56 0.76 -2.20 11.01
CA LEU A 56 -0.32 -2.56 10.10
C LEU A 56 -0.60 -1.46 9.10
N TYR A 57 -0.95 -1.87 7.88
CA TYR A 57 -1.45 -1.00 6.82
C TYR A 57 -2.85 -1.41 6.41
N ASN A 58 -3.67 -0.43 6.04
CA ASN A 58 -4.95 -0.70 5.40
C ASN A 58 -4.71 -0.76 3.89
N ILE A 59 -4.76 -1.97 3.33
CA ILE A 59 -4.63 -2.26 1.91
C ILE A 59 -5.91 -2.94 1.44
N GLY A 60 -6.52 -2.44 0.36
CA GLY A 60 -7.76 -3.02 -0.17
C GLY A 60 -8.90 -3.10 0.86
N ALA A 61 -9.04 -2.09 1.73
CA ALA A 61 -10.00 -2.06 2.85
C ALA A 61 -9.77 -3.10 3.97
N LYS A 62 -8.60 -3.75 4.01
CA LYS A 62 -8.22 -4.73 5.05
C LYS A 62 -6.94 -4.31 5.77
N TRP A 63 -6.97 -4.37 7.10
CA TRP A 63 -5.77 -4.21 7.93
C TRP A 63 -4.88 -5.45 7.83
N THR A 64 -3.66 -5.27 7.34
CA THR A 64 -2.68 -6.32 7.15
C THR A 64 -1.35 -5.92 7.79
N PHE A 65 -0.68 -6.86 8.44
CA PHE A 65 0.62 -6.60 9.07
C PHE A 65 1.71 -6.35 8.02
N ALA A 66 2.57 -5.36 8.27
CA ALA A 66 3.68 -5.01 7.38
C ALA A 66 4.59 -6.21 7.08
N HIS A 67 4.97 -7.00 8.09
CA HIS A 67 5.81 -8.18 7.89
C HIS A 67 5.17 -9.24 6.98
N ARG A 68 3.83 -9.35 6.95
CA ARG A 68 3.14 -10.28 6.04
C ARG A 68 3.16 -9.76 4.61
N ILE A 69 3.05 -8.45 4.43
CA ILE A 69 3.12 -7.81 3.12
C ILE A 69 4.52 -8.02 2.52
N VAL A 70 5.58 -7.75 3.30
CA VAL A 70 6.96 -8.00 2.87
C VAL A 70 7.20 -9.48 2.58
N ALA A 71 6.67 -10.37 3.41
CA ALA A 71 6.81 -11.81 3.17
C ALA A 71 6.09 -12.30 1.89
N MET A 72 5.12 -11.56 1.35
CA MET A 72 4.47 -11.91 0.06
C MET A 72 5.33 -11.56 -1.16
N GLU A 73 6.29 -10.64 -1.00
CA GLU A 73 7.19 -10.17 -2.06
C GLU A 73 8.46 -11.02 -2.22
N LEU A 74 8.81 -11.79 -1.20
CA LEU A 74 10.06 -12.55 -1.13
C LEU A 74 9.93 -13.99 -1.67
N TRP A 75 8.89 -14.29 -2.46
CA TRP A 75 8.59 -15.62 -3.00
C TRP A 75 8.57 -15.63 -4.52
#